data_AF-A0AAN6QYU7-F1
#
_entry.id   AF-A0AAN6QYU7-F1
#
_cell.length_a   1.000
_cell.length_b   1.000
_cell.length_c   1.000
_cell.angle_alpha   90.00
_cell.angle_beta   90.00
_cell.angle_gamma   90.00
#
_symmetry.space_group_name_H-M   'P 1'
#
loop_
_entity.id
_entity.type
_entity.pdbx_description
1 polymer ?
#
loop_
_entity_poly.entity_id
_entity_poly.type
_entity_poly.pdbx_seq_one_letter_code
_entity_poly.pdbx_strand_id
1 'polypeptide(L)'
;MSATAMQDMTKPEERLSIGEYGNDDKPGVAIKGGTAFDEQEMRRMGKVQELRRNFKFIGIVGFVTILQATWESTLLANSFGLVNGGTGGVIWCTIAVWLLMLCMIASMAEMASMCPTAGGQYHWVSEFAPPSLQKPLSYVVGWCCCLGWISGIPSCGIQLAGVVQAMVVLVNPNANVETLWETTLLVFFFVLLTVGFNVFFAHHLPLAEGIVLFLHVFAFFAFLLTLWIMADHAPAV
;
A
#
# COMPACT_ATOMS: atom_id res chain seq x y z
N MET A 1 5.05 -71.39 -0.61
CA MET A 1 4.55 -70.59 -1.76
C MET A 1 4.00 -69.29 -1.20
N SER A 2 4.88 -68.38 -0.76
CA SER A 2 5.49 -67.23 -1.47
C SER A 2 4.58 -65.99 -1.47
N ALA A 3 4.95 -65.04 -0.61
CA ALA A 3 4.67 -63.61 -0.73
C ALA A 3 5.44 -62.99 -1.92
N THR A 4 5.22 -61.68 -2.21
CA THR A 4 5.81 -60.79 -3.26
C THR A 4 4.76 -60.39 -4.31
N ALA A 5 4.50 -59.15 -4.76
CA ALA A 5 5.04 -57.82 -4.52
C ALA A 5 4.02 -56.74 -4.96
N MET A 6 4.23 -55.52 -4.46
CA MET A 6 3.72 -54.22 -4.93
C MET A 6 3.82 -54.03 -6.45
N GLN A 7 2.78 -53.48 -7.08
CA GLN A 7 2.91 -52.74 -8.35
C GLN A 7 1.88 -51.61 -8.45
N ASP A 8 2.43 -50.40 -8.33
CA ASP A 8 2.17 -49.21 -9.15
C ASP A 8 0.76 -48.56 -9.17
N MET A 9 0.60 -47.52 -8.36
CA MET A 9 -0.48 -46.54 -8.46
C MET A 9 -0.07 -45.39 -9.37
N THR A 10 -0.23 -45.55 -10.68
CA THR A 10 -0.20 -44.43 -11.64
C THR A 10 -1.65 -44.02 -11.97
N LYS A 11 -2.10 -42.91 -11.38
CA LYS A 11 -3.26 -42.15 -11.88
C LYS A 11 -2.76 -40.98 -12.73
N PRO A 12 -3.51 -40.58 -13.76
CA PRO A 12 -3.00 -39.79 -14.87
C PRO A 12 -2.90 -38.32 -14.47
N GLU A 13 -1.70 -37.77 -14.61
CA GLU A 13 -1.52 -36.34 -14.80
C GLU A 13 -2.23 -35.96 -16.10
N GLU A 14 -3.39 -35.33 -15.94
CA GLU A 14 -4.02 -34.52 -16.96
C GLU A 14 -3.05 -33.39 -17.30
N ARG A 15 -2.14 -33.70 -18.23
CA ARG A 15 -1.28 -32.73 -18.90
C ARG A 15 -2.21 -31.67 -19.45
N LEU A 16 -2.21 -30.49 -18.83
CA LEU A 16 -2.65 -29.26 -19.47
C LEU A 16 -1.87 -29.17 -20.79
N SER A 17 -2.54 -29.58 -21.86
CA SER A 17 -2.09 -29.39 -23.22
C SER A 17 -1.93 -27.89 -23.41
N ILE A 18 -0.68 -27.44 -23.45
CA ILE A 18 -0.31 -26.11 -23.91
C ILE A 18 -0.70 -26.11 -25.38
N GLY A 19 -1.92 -25.63 -25.66
CA GLY A 19 -2.42 -25.48 -27.02
C GLY A 19 -1.39 -24.70 -27.83
N GLU A 20 -1.03 -25.25 -28.99
CA GLU A 20 -0.19 -24.61 -29.97
C GLU A 20 -0.65 -23.16 -30.17
N TYR A 21 0.22 -22.22 -29.83
CA TYR A 21 0.04 -20.82 -30.18
C TYR A 21 0.11 -20.73 -31.69
N GLY A 22 -1.07 -20.75 -32.32
CA GLY A 22 -1.26 -20.40 -33.71
C GLY A 22 -0.62 -19.04 -33.97
N ASN A 23 0.17 -19.01 -35.03
CA ASN A 23 0.83 -17.83 -35.59
C ASN A 23 -0.21 -16.88 -36.21
N ASP A 24 -1.06 -16.28 -35.37
CA ASP A 24 -2.00 -15.25 -35.77
C ASP A 24 -1.42 -13.88 -35.39
N ASP A 25 -0.77 -13.26 -36.38
CA ASP A 25 -0.44 -11.84 -36.43
C ASP A 25 -1.74 -10.99 -36.44
N LYS A 26 -2.43 -10.94 -35.29
CA LYS A 26 -3.53 -9.98 -35.05
C LYS A 26 -3.30 -9.25 -33.72
N PRO A 27 -3.49 -7.92 -33.67
CA PRO A 27 -3.13 -7.11 -32.52
C PRO A 27 -4.11 -7.37 -31.37
N GLY A 28 -3.67 -8.14 -30.37
CA GLY A 28 -4.41 -8.44 -29.13
C GLY A 28 -4.71 -7.21 -28.27
N VAL A 29 -4.06 -6.08 -28.56
CA VAL A 29 -4.21 -4.76 -27.94
C VAL A 29 -5.67 -4.33 -27.73
N ALA A 30 -6.57 -4.66 -28.65
CA ALA A 30 -7.92 -4.09 -28.67
C ALA A 30 -8.95 -4.80 -27.77
N ILE A 31 -8.83 -6.10 -27.50
CA ILE A 31 -9.95 -6.88 -26.92
C ILE A 31 -10.08 -6.70 -25.40
N LYS A 32 -8.99 -6.40 -24.68
CA LYS A 32 -8.98 -6.22 -23.21
C LYS A 32 -8.59 -4.80 -22.74
N GLY A 33 -8.49 -3.85 -23.67
CA GLY A 33 -8.24 -2.44 -23.37
C GLY A 33 -6.84 -2.11 -22.85
N GLY A 34 -5.84 -2.97 -23.07
CA GLY A 34 -4.44 -2.73 -22.73
C GLY A 34 -3.70 -1.88 -23.77
N THR A 35 -2.53 -1.35 -23.42
CA THR A 35 -1.63 -0.76 -24.43
C THR A 35 -0.78 -1.87 -25.08
N ALA A 36 -0.31 -1.64 -26.32
CA ALA A 36 0.58 -2.59 -26.99
C ALA A 36 1.88 -2.86 -26.20
N PHE A 37 2.32 -1.85 -25.45
CA PHE A 37 3.45 -1.97 -24.54
C PHE A 37 3.16 -2.92 -23.37
N ASP A 38 1.99 -2.79 -22.72
CA ASP A 38 1.59 -3.70 -21.63
C ASP A 38 1.52 -5.15 -22.11
N GLU A 39 1.03 -5.37 -23.33
CA GLU A 39 0.94 -6.70 -23.92
C GLU A 39 2.33 -7.29 -24.17
N GLN A 40 3.26 -6.49 -24.68
CA GLN A 40 4.65 -6.90 -24.88
C GLN A 40 5.34 -7.25 -23.55
N GLU A 41 5.13 -6.46 -22.49
CA GLU A 41 5.69 -6.74 -21.16
C GLU A 41 5.18 -8.07 -20.58
N MET A 42 3.89 -8.33 -20.72
CA MET A 42 3.28 -9.59 -20.25
C MET A 42 3.77 -10.79 -21.08
N ARG A 43 3.85 -10.64 -22.41
CA ARG A 43 4.39 -11.67 -23.32
C ARG A 43 5.85 -12.01 -23.00
N ARG A 44 6.69 -11.01 -22.63
CA ARG A 44 8.09 -11.24 -22.20
C ARG A 44 8.17 -12.21 -21.01
N MET A 45 7.16 -12.21 -20.14
CA MET A 45 7.07 -13.10 -18.98
C MET A 45 6.32 -14.41 -19.29
N GLY A 46 5.96 -14.67 -20.55
CA GLY A 46 5.14 -15.84 -20.92
C GLY A 46 3.69 -15.77 -20.40
N LYS A 47 3.18 -14.57 -20.10
CA LYS A 47 1.83 -14.37 -19.55
C LYS A 47 0.93 -13.65 -20.54
N VAL A 48 -0.33 -14.02 -20.56
CA VAL A 48 -1.37 -13.30 -21.31
C VAL A 48 -1.79 -12.06 -20.52
N GLN A 49 -1.99 -10.94 -21.21
CA GLN A 49 -2.53 -9.74 -20.57
C GLN A 49 -4.02 -9.94 -20.26
N GLU A 50 -4.35 -10.06 -18.98
CA GLU A 50 -5.73 -10.21 -18.50
C GLU A 50 -6.32 -8.91 -17.93
N LEU A 51 -5.47 -8.01 -17.42
CA LEU A 51 -5.87 -6.79 -16.73
C LEU A 51 -5.44 -5.53 -17.49
N ARG A 52 -6.24 -4.46 -17.32
CA ARG A 52 -5.94 -3.11 -17.82
C ARG A 52 -5.36 -2.24 -16.72
N ARG A 53 -4.30 -1.47 -17.02
CA ARG A 53 -3.77 -0.43 -16.12
C ARG A 53 -4.79 0.70 -15.96
N ASN A 54 -5.17 0.99 -14.72
CA ASN A 54 -6.20 2.00 -14.41
C ASN A 54 -5.62 3.41 -14.16
N PHE A 55 -4.35 3.48 -13.74
CA PHE A 55 -3.70 4.74 -13.37
C PHE A 55 -2.60 5.13 -14.36
N LYS A 56 -2.55 6.41 -14.72
CA LYS A 56 -1.44 7.05 -15.45
C LYS A 56 -0.43 7.63 -14.46
N PHE A 57 0.77 7.99 -14.91
CA PHE A 57 1.88 8.45 -14.05
C PHE A 57 1.47 9.49 -12.99
N ILE A 58 0.79 10.58 -13.36
CA ILE A 58 0.35 11.60 -12.39
C ILE A 58 -0.70 11.07 -11.40
N GLY A 59 -1.59 10.19 -11.86
CA GLY A 59 -2.53 9.51 -10.97
C GLY A 59 -1.80 8.60 -9.97
N ILE A 60 -0.75 7.91 -10.40
CA ILE A 60 0.09 7.07 -9.52
C ILE A 60 0.83 7.94 -8.49
N VAL A 61 1.43 9.06 -8.91
CA VAL A 61 2.08 10.00 -7.98
C VAL A 61 1.10 10.51 -6.95
N GLY A 62 -0.08 10.96 -7.38
CA GLY A 62 -1.13 11.42 -6.49
C GLY A 62 -1.59 10.34 -5.52
N PHE A 63 -1.89 9.16 -6.03
CA PHE A 63 -2.27 8.00 -5.23
C PHE A 63 -1.23 7.68 -4.16
N VAL A 64 0.06 7.56 -4.55
CA VAL A 64 1.13 7.22 -3.60
C VAL A 64 1.32 8.32 -2.56
N THR A 65 1.30 9.59 -2.94
CA THR A 65 1.44 10.71 -2.00
C THR A 65 0.30 10.70 -0.96
N ILE A 66 -0.94 10.53 -1.41
CA ILE A 66 -2.11 10.50 -0.51
C ILE A 66 -2.10 9.25 0.35
N LEU A 67 -1.79 8.09 -0.23
CA LEU A 67 -1.72 6.82 0.49
C LEU A 67 -0.71 6.88 1.64
N GLN A 68 0.40 7.59 1.47
CA GLN A 68 1.42 7.72 2.50
C GLN A 68 1.05 8.75 3.59
N ALA A 69 0.31 9.81 3.27
CA ALA A 69 -0.16 10.85 4.20
C ALA A 69 0.90 11.21 5.28
N THR A 70 2.14 11.41 4.84
CA THR A 70 3.32 11.28 5.73
C THR A 70 3.41 12.41 6.73
N TRP A 71 3.16 13.66 6.29
CA TRP A 71 3.30 14.82 7.15
C TRP A 71 2.18 14.89 8.18
N GLU A 72 0.94 14.52 7.84
CA GLU A 72 -0.17 14.43 8.78
C GLU A 72 0.10 13.38 9.85
N SER A 73 0.54 12.18 9.42
CA SER A 73 0.85 11.09 10.34
C SER A 73 2.01 11.45 11.27
N THR A 74 3.00 12.19 10.77
CA THR A 74 4.11 12.69 11.60
C THR A 74 3.61 13.69 12.63
N LEU A 75 2.73 14.64 12.26
CA LEU A 75 2.17 15.60 13.20
C LEU A 75 1.38 14.90 14.33
N LEU A 76 0.59 13.89 13.99
CA LEU A 76 -0.23 13.15 14.95
C LEU A 76 0.62 12.22 15.85
N ALA A 77 1.72 11.67 15.34
CA ALA A 77 2.57 10.72 16.06
C ALA A 77 3.81 11.35 16.74
N ASN A 78 4.08 12.64 16.54
CA ASN A 78 5.33 13.29 16.98
C ASN A 78 5.59 13.16 18.49
N SER A 79 4.53 13.10 19.30
CA SER A 79 4.63 12.94 20.76
C SER A 79 5.48 11.72 21.15
N PHE A 80 5.28 10.57 20.48
CA PHE A 80 6.05 9.36 20.75
C PHE A 80 7.53 9.53 20.41
N GLY A 81 7.83 10.22 19.30
CA GLY A 81 9.20 10.52 18.89
C GLY A 81 9.90 11.43 19.90
N LEU A 82 9.21 12.48 20.35
CA LEU A 82 9.74 13.43 21.32
C LEU A 82 10.02 12.78 22.68
N VAL A 83 9.12 11.90 23.16
CA VAL A 83 9.30 11.19 24.43
C VAL A 83 10.51 10.24 24.37
N ASN A 84 10.71 9.55 23.24
CA ASN A 84 11.75 8.53 23.14
C ASN A 84 13.14 9.06 22.75
N GLY A 85 13.21 10.09 21.89
CA GLY A 85 14.46 10.59 21.31
C GLY A 85 14.70 12.08 21.49
N GLY A 86 13.77 12.82 22.09
CA GLY A 86 13.80 14.28 22.12
C GLY A 86 13.76 14.90 20.72
N THR A 87 13.98 16.21 20.66
CA THR A 87 13.95 16.96 19.39
C THR A 87 15.05 16.52 18.43
N GLY A 88 16.27 16.29 18.94
CA GLY A 88 17.39 15.81 18.14
C GLY A 88 17.16 14.41 17.57
N GLY A 89 16.62 13.49 18.37
CA GLY A 89 16.28 12.14 17.93
C GLY A 89 15.22 12.15 16.83
N VAL A 90 14.13 12.92 17.00
CA VAL A 90 13.10 13.06 15.96
C VAL A 90 13.70 13.52 14.64
N ILE A 91 14.56 14.54 14.62
CA ILE A 91 15.15 15.06 13.38
C ILE A 91 16.10 14.04 12.73
N TRP A 92 17.10 13.57 13.47
CA TRP A 92 18.15 12.72 12.91
C TRP A 92 17.66 11.31 12.58
N CYS A 93 16.78 10.73 13.39
CA CYS A 93 16.16 9.45 13.08
C CYS A 93 15.25 9.56 11.85
N THR A 94 14.53 10.67 11.66
CA THR A 94 13.72 10.88 10.45
C THR A 94 14.59 10.89 9.20
N ILE A 95 15.72 11.62 9.22
CA ILE A 95 16.66 11.67 8.08
C ILE A 95 17.24 10.28 7.80
N ALA A 96 17.67 9.56 8.85
CA ALA A 96 18.22 8.22 8.70
C ALA A 96 17.20 7.23 8.11
N VAL A 97 15.97 7.23 8.63
CA VAL A 97 14.87 6.38 8.13
C VAL A 97 14.54 6.73 6.68
N TRP A 98 14.51 8.02 6.32
CA TRP A 98 14.26 8.45 4.95
C TRP A 98 15.29 7.90 3.96
N LEU A 99 16.58 7.94 4.29
CA LEU A 99 17.64 7.37 3.45
C LEU A 99 17.50 5.85 3.30
N LEU A 100 17.21 5.14 4.39
CA LEU A 100 17.00 3.69 4.34
C LEU A 100 15.76 3.31 3.53
N MET A 101 14.70 4.11 3.64
CA MET A 101 13.47 3.95 2.87
C MET A 101 13.72 4.14 1.37
N LEU A 102 14.55 5.11 0.97
CA LEU A 102 14.93 5.29 -0.44
C LEU A 102 15.64 4.06 -1.00
N CYS A 103 16.60 3.48 -0.26
CA CYS A 103 17.27 2.25 -0.67
C CYS A 103 16.28 1.09 -0.85
N MET A 104 15.34 0.95 0.09
CA MET A 104 14.29 -0.07 0.01
C MET A 104 13.38 0.13 -1.20
N ILE A 105 12.93 1.37 -1.45
CA ILE A 105 12.07 1.71 -2.61
C ILE A 105 12.82 1.50 -3.93
N ALA A 106 14.13 1.82 -4.00
CA ALA A 106 14.93 1.58 -5.18
C ALA A 106 15.01 0.09 -5.53
N SER A 107 15.25 -0.79 -4.55
CA SER A 107 15.23 -2.24 -4.76
C SER A 107 13.85 -2.74 -5.23
N MET A 108 12.78 -2.18 -4.67
CA MET A 108 11.40 -2.48 -5.09
C MET A 108 11.11 -2.03 -6.53
N ALA A 109 11.67 -0.89 -6.94
CA ALA A 109 11.53 -0.37 -8.30
C ALA A 109 12.24 -1.27 -9.33
N GLU A 110 13.42 -1.80 -9.00
CA GLU A 110 14.10 -2.79 -9.84
C GLU A 110 13.22 -4.04 -10.05
N MET A 111 12.65 -4.59 -8.97
CA MET A 111 11.75 -5.74 -9.05
C MET A 111 10.50 -5.45 -9.89
N ALA A 112 9.89 -4.27 -9.72
CA ALA A 112 8.74 -3.85 -10.50
C ALA A 112 9.07 -3.71 -12.01
N SER A 113 10.30 -3.30 -12.36
CA SER A 113 10.75 -3.20 -13.75
C SER A 113 11.01 -4.57 -14.42
N MET A 114 11.47 -5.54 -13.63
CA MET A 114 11.74 -6.90 -14.10
C MET A 114 10.43 -7.69 -14.28
N CYS A 115 9.55 -7.63 -13.28
CA CYS A 115 8.32 -8.41 -13.22
C CYS A 115 7.10 -7.50 -12.92
N PRO A 116 6.60 -6.74 -13.92
CA PRO A 116 5.48 -5.81 -13.77
C PRO A 116 4.13 -6.56 -13.71
N THR A 117 3.95 -7.42 -12.72
CA THR A 117 2.74 -8.21 -12.51
C THR A 117 1.86 -7.61 -11.40
N ALA A 118 0.55 -7.87 -11.45
CA ALA A 118 -0.39 -7.38 -10.45
C ALA A 118 -0.24 -8.03 -9.06
N GLY A 119 0.59 -9.09 -8.92
CA GLY A 119 0.77 -9.85 -7.69
C GLY A 119 1.81 -9.26 -6.72
N GLY A 120 2.46 -8.15 -7.06
CA GLY A 120 3.36 -7.42 -6.14
C GLY A 120 4.44 -8.29 -5.47
N GLN A 121 4.73 -8.00 -4.20
CA GLN A 121 5.86 -8.58 -3.45
C GLN A 121 5.82 -10.10 -3.33
N TYR A 122 4.66 -10.68 -3.02
CA TYR A 122 4.56 -12.14 -2.84
C TYR A 122 4.79 -12.88 -4.17
N HIS A 123 4.37 -12.28 -5.29
CA HIS A 123 4.63 -12.82 -6.61
C HIS A 123 6.12 -12.74 -6.98
N TRP A 124 6.80 -11.62 -6.69
CA TRP A 124 8.24 -11.51 -6.90
C TRP A 124 9.01 -12.58 -6.12
N VAL A 125 8.61 -12.85 -4.88
CA VAL A 125 9.21 -13.94 -4.09
C VAL A 125 9.00 -15.30 -4.75
N SER A 126 7.82 -15.58 -5.32
CA SER A 126 7.60 -16.84 -6.03
C SER A 126 8.45 -16.99 -7.31
N GLU A 127 8.82 -15.87 -7.93
CA GLU A 127 9.63 -15.87 -9.17
C GLU A 127 11.13 -15.98 -8.88
N PHE A 128 11.63 -15.27 -7.85
CA PHE A 128 13.06 -15.12 -7.60
C PHE A 128 13.61 -16.02 -6.48
N ALA A 129 12.75 -16.60 -5.63
CA ALA A 129 13.24 -17.49 -4.59
C ALA A 129 13.70 -18.85 -5.16
N PRO A 130 14.62 -19.56 -4.47
CA PRO A 130 15.01 -20.91 -4.84
C PRO A 130 13.80 -21.86 -4.93
N PRO A 131 13.75 -22.81 -5.88
CA PRO A 131 12.56 -23.64 -6.13
C PRO A 131 11.99 -24.37 -4.91
N SER A 132 12.85 -24.76 -3.95
CA SER A 132 12.44 -25.41 -2.71
C SER A 132 11.72 -24.49 -1.72
N LEU A 133 11.93 -23.17 -1.82
CA LEU A 133 11.42 -22.16 -0.89
C LEU A 133 10.40 -21.19 -1.50
N GLN A 134 10.16 -21.24 -2.81
CA GLN A 134 9.22 -20.35 -3.50
C GLN A 134 7.84 -20.30 -2.83
N LYS A 135 7.20 -21.46 -2.64
CA LYS A 135 5.86 -21.56 -2.05
C LYS A 135 5.82 -21.07 -0.59
N PRO A 136 6.64 -21.59 0.34
CA PRO A 136 6.57 -21.15 1.73
C PRO A 136 6.94 -19.67 1.91
N LEU A 137 7.96 -19.16 1.21
CA LEU A 137 8.34 -17.75 1.34
C LEU A 137 7.28 -16.82 0.75
N SER A 138 6.74 -17.14 -0.43
CA SER A 138 5.67 -16.37 -1.05
C SER A 138 4.43 -16.32 -0.14
N TYR A 139 4.08 -17.43 0.51
CA TYR A 139 2.98 -17.49 1.47
C TYR A 139 3.22 -16.60 2.69
N VAL A 140 4.42 -16.64 3.27
CA VAL A 140 4.79 -15.78 4.40
C VAL A 140 4.70 -14.30 4.02
N VAL A 141 5.26 -13.90 2.87
CA VAL A 141 5.19 -12.51 2.39
C VAL A 141 3.76 -12.07 2.14
N GLY A 142 2.93 -12.93 1.55
CA GLY A 142 1.51 -12.68 1.37
C GLY A 142 0.79 -12.43 2.71
N TRP A 143 1.04 -13.27 3.71
CA TRP A 143 0.45 -13.09 5.05
C TRP A 143 0.96 -11.83 5.76
N CYS A 144 2.25 -11.52 5.66
CA CYS A 144 2.81 -10.28 6.20
C CYS A 144 2.12 -9.05 5.57
N CYS A 145 1.86 -9.08 4.25
CA CYS A 145 1.12 -8.03 3.57
C CYS A 145 -0.32 -7.91 4.09
N CYS A 146 -1.04 -9.04 4.21
CA CYS A 146 -2.40 -9.06 4.76
C CYS A 146 -2.46 -8.50 6.18
N LEU A 147 -1.55 -8.92 7.08
CA LEU A 147 -1.47 -8.42 8.45
C LEU A 147 -1.14 -6.92 8.49
N GLY A 148 -0.29 -6.45 7.58
CA GLY A 148 0.01 -5.02 7.41
C GLY A 148 -1.25 -4.21 7.10
N TRP A 149 -2.08 -4.67 6.17
CA TRP A 149 -3.35 -3.99 5.85
C TRP A 149 -4.39 -4.09 6.96
N ILE A 150 -4.52 -5.26 7.60
CA ILE A 150 -5.48 -5.48 8.70
C ILE A 150 -5.15 -4.61 9.91
N SER A 151 -3.87 -4.35 10.18
CA SER A 151 -3.44 -3.46 11.28
C SER A 151 -3.38 -1.99 10.86
N GLY A 152 -3.06 -1.71 9.60
CA GLY A 152 -2.92 -0.35 9.06
C GLY A 152 -4.24 0.41 9.00
N ILE A 153 -5.32 -0.22 8.51
CA ILE A 153 -6.62 0.46 8.36
C ILE A 153 -7.18 0.94 9.72
N PRO A 154 -7.23 0.10 10.77
CA PRO A 154 -7.65 0.56 12.10
C PRO A 154 -6.73 1.63 12.69
N SER A 155 -5.42 1.57 12.44
CA SER A 155 -4.48 2.60 12.89
C SER A 155 -4.82 3.99 12.33
N CYS A 156 -5.13 4.07 11.03
CA CYS A 156 -5.64 5.31 10.42
C CYS A 156 -6.96 5.77 11.06
N GLY A 157 -7.86 4.83 11.38
CA GLY A 157 -9.10 5.11 12.09
C GLY A 157 -8.86 5.70 13.48
N ILE A 158 -7.87 5.21 14.23
CA ILE A 158 -7.50 5.73 15.56
C ILE A 158 -6.98 7.16 15.44
N GLN A 159 -6.13 7.44 14.44
CA GLN A 159 -5.65 8.79 14.17
C GLN A 159 -6.80 9.77 13.90
N LEU A 160 -7.76 9.38 13.05
CA LEU A 160 -8.92 10.22 12.74
C LEU A 160 -9.85 10.40 13.94
N ALA A 161 -10.09 9.34 14.72
CA ALA A 161 -10.86 9.40 15.96
C ALA A 161 -10.22 10.37 16.97
N GLY A 162 -8.90 10.32 17.12
CA GLY A 162 -8.15 11.24 17.98
C GLY A 162 -8.30 12.71 17.56
N VAL A 163 -8.27 13.00 16.25
CA VAL A 163 -8.53 14.36 15.75
C VAL A 163 -9.95 14.82 16.09
N VAL A 164 -10.97 13.95 15.92
CA VAL A 164 -12.35 14.30 16.27
C VAL A 164 -12.52 14.54 17.77
N GLN A 165 -11.94 13.67 18.62
CA GLN A 165 -11.98 13.83 20.07
C GLN A 165 -11.30 15.14 20.50
N ALA A 166 -10.13 15.46 19.94
CA ALA A 166 -9.43 16.71 20.20
C ALA A 166 -10.26 17.94 19.81
N MET A 167 -10.97 17.90 18.68
CA MET A 167 -11.87 18.98 18.25
C MET A 167 -13.06 19.16 19.20
N VAL A 168 -13.62 18.06 19.74
CA VAL A 168 -14.71 18.12 20.71
C VAL A 168 -14.23 18.74 22.03
N VAL A 169 -13.08 18.32 22.55
CA VAL A 169 -12.48 18.86 23.78
C VAL A 169 -12.12 20.34 23.62
N LEU A 170 -11.67 20.75 22.43
CA LEU A 170 -11.37 22.15 22.13
C LEU A 170 -12.60 23.06 22.26
N VAL A 171 -13.78 22.57 21.84
CA VAL A 171 -15.04 23.34 21.91
C VAL A 171 -15.72 23.19 23.29
N ASN A 172 -15.63 22.01 23.89
CA ASN A 172 -16.20 21.70 25.20
C ASN A 172 -15.15 21.02 26.09
N PRO A 173 -14.39 21.80 26.88
CA PRO A 173 -13.31 21.27 27.72
C PRO A 173 -13.74 20.27 28.79
N ASN A 174 -15.03 20.23 29.13
CA ASN A 174 -15.58 19.31 30.14
C ASN A 174 -16.12 18.01 29.52
N ALA A 175 -16.03 17.84 28.20
CA ALA A 175 -16.47 16.64 27.52
C ALA A 175 -15.53 15.47 27.87
N ASN A 176 -16.07 14.42 28.49
CA ASN A 176 -15.32 13.19 28.72
C ASN A 176 -15.45 12.26 27.51
N VAL A 177 -14.76 12.62 26.42
CA VAL A 177 -14.84 11.91 25.13
C VAL A 177 -13.54 11.20 24.76
N GLU A 178 -12.60 11.05 25.69
CA GLU A 178 -11.27 10.46 25.46
C GLU A 178 -11.17 9.00 25.91
N THR A 179 -12.30 8.35 26.23
CA THR A 179 -12.26 6.97 26.70
C THR A 179 -12.05 5.98 25.56
N LEU A 180 -11.39 4.85 25.85
CA LEU A 180 -11.01 3.87 24.81
C LEU A 180 -12.19 3.27 24.04
N TRP A 181 -13.35 3.12 24.68
CA TRP A 181 -14.54 2.58 24.02
C TRP A 181 -15.14 3.60 23.04
N GLU A 182 -15.07 4.90 23.34
CA GLU A 182 -15.52 5.98 22.43
C GLU A 182 -14.63 6.04 21.19
N THR A 183 -13.31 5.97 21.38
CA THR A 183 -12.35 5.88 20.27
C THR A 183 -12.67 4.66 19.40
N THR A 184 -12.97 3.51 20.01
CA THR A 184 -13.30 2.27 19.28
C THR A 184 -14.57 2.43 18.44
N LEU A 185 -15.62 3.08 18.97
CA LEU A 185 -16.85 3.35 18.21
C LEU A 185 -16.61 4.28 17.02
N LEU A 186 -15.79 5.32 17.20
CA LEU A 186 -15.39 6.22 16.11
C LEU A 186 -14.60 5.47 15.03
N VAL A 187 -13.68 4.58 15.42
CA VAL A 187 -12.94 3.72 14.48
C VAL A 187 -13.91 2.86 13.67
N PHE A 188 -14.87 2.17 14.32
CA PHE A 188 -15.86 1.37 13.60
C PHE A 188 -16.71 2.21 12.65
N PHE A 189 -17.12 3.41 13.06
CA PHE A 189 -17.84 4.33 12.20
C PHE A 189 -17.03 4.70 10.95
N PHE A 190 -15.76 5.09 11.08
CA PHE A 190 -14.91 5.44 9.93
C PHE A 190 -14.60 4.25 9.02
N VAL A 191 -14.40 3.06 9.58
CA VAL A 191 -14.21 1.84 8.79
C VAL A 191 -15.48 1.54 7.99
N LEU A 192 -16.67 1.63 8.59
CA LEU A 192 -17.94 1.42 7.88
C LEU A 192 -18.15 2.43 6.75
N LEU A 193 -17.83 3.71 6.98
CA LEU A 193 -17.86 4.74 5.94
C LEU A 193 -16.89 4.42 4.80
N THR A 194 -15.68 3.98 5.12
CA THR A 194 -14.66 3.62 4.13
C THR A 194 -15.08 2.41 3.31
N VAL A 195 -15.68 1.40 3.94
CA VAL A 195 -16.26 0.23 3.26
C VAL A 195 -17.40 0.67 2.34
N GLY A 196 -18.32 1.51 2.82
CA GLY A 196 -19.41 2.06 2.00
C GLY A 196 -18.88 2.83 0.78
N PHE A 197 -17.87 3.66 0.98
CA PHE A 197 -17.23 4.40 -0.12
C PHE A 197 -16.60 3.44 -1.15
N ASN A 198 -15.89 2.40 -0.70
CA ASN A 198 -15.30 1.41 -1.61
C ASN A 198 -16.36 0.61 -2.39
N VAL A 199 -17.47 0.25 -1.75
CA VAL A 199 -18.54 -0.52 -2.41
C VAL A 199 -19.26 0.32 -3.47
N PHE A 200 -19.59 1.58 -3.18
CA PHE A 200 -20.45 2.39 -4.05
C PHE A 200 -19.68 3.36 -4.98
N PHE A 201 -18.49 3.81 -4.59
CA PHE A 201 -17.78 4.92 -5.24
C PHE A 201 -16.36 4.58 -5.72
N ALA A 202 -15.92 3.32 -5.65
CA ALA A 202 -14.56 2.93 -6.09
C ALA A 202 -14.21 3.37 -7.53
N HIS A 203 -15.19 3.47 -8.44
CA HIS A 203 -14.93 3.94 -9.80
C HIS A 203 -14.60 5.45 -9.90
N HIS A 204 -14.97 6.24 -8.89
CA HIS A 204 -14.63 7.67 -8.78
C HIS A 204 -13.32 7.91 -8.01
N LEU A 205 -12.70 6.87 -7.49
CA LEU A 205 -11.46 6.97 -6.71
C LEU A 205 -10.37 7.79 -7.42
N PRO A 206 -10.10 7.60 -8.73
CA PRO A 206 -9.08 8.40 -9.41
C PRO A 206 -9.37 9.91 -9.45
N LEU A 207 -10.65 10.31 -9.50
CA LEU A 207 -11.04 11.71 -9.46
C LEU A 207 -10.87 12.27 -8.04
N ALA A 208 -11.33 11.52 -7.03
CA ALA A 208 -11.20 11.89 -5.63
C ALA A 208 -9.73 12.06 -5.24
N GLU A 209 -8.85 11.14 -5.66
CA GLU A 209 -7.41 11.24 -5.48
C GLU A 209 -6.83 12.53 -6.08
N GLY A 210 -7.22 12.89 -7.32
CA GLY A 210 -6.74 14.14 -7.93
C GLY A 210 -7.09 15.38 -7.11
N ILE A 211 -8.29 15.45 -6.57
CA ILE A 211 -8.77 16.57 -5.73
C ILE A 211 -8.05 16.56 -4.38
N VAL A 212 -7.98 15.40 -3.72
CA VAL A 212 -7.34 15.24 -2.42
C VAL A 212 -5.85 15.54 -2.50
N LEU A 213 -5.16 15.21 -3.60
CA LEU A 213 -3.75 15.56 -3.81
C LEU A 213 -3.55 17.08 -3.75
N PHE A 214 -4.40 17.82 -4.47
CA PHE A 214 -4.32 19.27 -4.50
C PHE A 214 -4.52 19.86 -3.09
N LEU A 215 -5.53 19.37 -2.37
CA LEU A 215 -5.79 19.77 -0.99
C LEU A 215 -4.65 19.40 -0.04
N HIS A 216 -4.08 18.20 -0.19
CA HIS A 216 -2.99 17.69 0.63
C HIS A 216 -1.72 18.54 0.49
N VAL A 217 -1.35 18.90 -0.75
CA VAL A 217 -0.20 19.79 -1.01
C VAL A 217 -0.46 21.19 -0.49
N PHE A 218 -1.66 21.74 -0.70
CA PHE A 218 -2.01 23.06 -0.17
C PHE A 218 -1.98 23.08 1.37
N ALA A 219 -2.57 22.07 2.01
CA ALA A 219 -2.59 21.91 3.45
C ALA A 219 -1.17 21.78 4.03
N PHE A 220 -0.28 21.04 3.37
CA PHE A 220 1.13 20.96 3.79
C PHE A 220 1.76 22.34 3.96
N PHE A 221 1.64 23.22 2.95
CA PHE A 221 2.19 24.57 3.05
C PHE A 221 1.47 25.43 4.09
N ALA A 222 0.15 25.30 4.22
CA ALA A 222 -0.61 26.03 5.24
C ALA A 222 -0.14 25.66 6.66
N PHE A 223 0.00 24.36 6.96
CA PHE A 223 0.49 23.87 8.25
C PHE A 223 1.95 24.25 8.48
N LEU A 224 2.82 24.07 7.48
CA LEU A 224 4.24 24.43 7.56
C LEU A 224 4.41 25.91 7.88
N LEU A 225 3.73 26.80 7.14
CA LEU A 225 3.81 28.25 7.36
C LEU A 225 3.22 28.65 8.71
N THR A 226 2.11 28.06 9.13
CA THR A 226 1.52 28.34 10.44
C THR A 226 2.48 27.97 11.56
N LEU A 227 3.05 26.77 11.52
CA LEU A 227 4.03 26.32 12.52
C LEU A 227 5.31 27.16 12.47
N TRP A 228 5.79 27.53 11.28
CA TRP A 228 6.97 28.38 11.14
C TRP A 228 6.75 29.78 11.75
N ILE A 229 5.61 30.40 11.48
CA ILE A 229 5.31 31.76 11.95
C ILE A 229 5.02 31.76 13.46
N MET A 230 4.34 30.74 13.97
CA MET A 230 3.96 30.63 15.38
C MET A 230 5.04 30.01 16.28
N ALA A 231 6.10 29.44 15.70
CA ALA A 231 7.17 28.87 16.50
C ALA A 231 7.86 29.96 17.34
N ASP A 232 8.13 29.65 18.61
CA ASP A 232 8.96 30.50 19.44
C ASP A 232 10.39 30.49 18.88
N HIS A 233 10.84 31.64 18.41
CA HIS A 233 12.19 31.79 17.88
C HIS A 233 13.14 32.00 19.05
N ALA A 234 14.12 31.09 19.20
CA ALA A 234 15.19 31.32 20.15
C ALA A 234 15.88 32.65 19.80
N PRO A 235 16.19 33.50 20.81
CA PRO A 235 16.89 34.75 20.55
C PRO A 235 18.21 34.45 19.82
N ALA A 236 18.48 35.18 18.74
CA ALA A 236 19.73 35.05 18.02
C ALA A 236 20.89 35.32 19.00
N VAL A 237 21.72 34.29 19.20
CA VAL A 237 22.94 34.35 20.03
C VAL A 237 24.03 35.09 19.28
#